data_AF-A0A8J6VZY7-F1
#
_entry.id   AF-A0A8J6VZY7-F1
#
_cell.length_a   1.000
_cell.length_b   1.000
_cell.length_c   1.000
_cell.angle_alpha   90.00
_cell.angle_beta   90.00
_cell.angle_gamma   90.00
#
_symmetry.space_group_name_H-M   'P 1'
#
loop_
_entity.id
_entity.type
_entity.pdbx_description
1 polymer ?
#
loop_
_entity_poly.entity_id
_entity_poly.type
_entity_poly.pdbx_seq_one_letter_code
_entity_poly.pdbx_strand_id
1 'polypeptide(L)'
;MNDLTSLNQSTSKPTDTVASANSPSTSSQTDWSYETTVDQIETIIGQIEAGDLDLVEVFDQFAIAIDQLRQCETFLRQRQQQMDLLIEKLVDEFESY
;
A
#
# COMPACT_ATOMS: atom_id res chain seq x y z
N MET A 1 -41.96 27.78 -22.83
CA MET A 1 -41.30 29.08 -23.07
C MET A 1 -41.22 29.77 -21.72
N ASN A 2 -39.98 30.06 -21.30
CA ASN A 2 -39.55 30.90 -20.18
C ASN A 2 -39.50 30.30 -18.76
N ASP A 3 -38.26 29.97 -18.41
CA ASP A 3 -37.64 29.74 -17.11
C ASP A 3 -37.50 31.07 -16.36
N LEU A 4 -37.86 31.10 -15.07
CA LEU A 4 -37.44 32.11 -14.10
C LEU A 4 -37.31 31.45 -12.73
N THR A 5 -36.24 30.68 -12.57
CA THR A 5 -35.77 30.20 -11.28
C THR A 5 -35.38 31.39 -10.40
N SER A 6 -36.07 31.56 -9.26
CA SER A 6 -35.87 32.65 -8.30
C SER A 6 -34.54 32.58 -7.57
N LEU A 7 -33.85 33.72 -7.57
CA LEU A 7 -32.84 34.15 -6.60
C LEU A 7 -33.36 34.01 -5.16
N ASN A 8 -32.55 33.45 -4.27
CA ASN A 8 -32.56 33.88 -2.87
C ASN A 8 -31.14 34.22 -2.39
N GLN A 9 -31.06 35.38 -1.75
CA GLN A 9 -29.87 36.12 -1.39
C GLN A 9 -29.28 35.69 -0.04
N SER A 10 -27.98 35.95 0.06
CA SER A 10 -27.11 35.79 1.22
C SER A 10 -27.38 36.83 2.31
N THR A 11 -27.36 36.42 3.59
CA THR A 11 -27.00 37.29 4.73
C THR A 11 -26.12 36.51 5.73
N SER A 12 -24.91 37.02 5.99
CA SER A 12 -23.89 36.57 6.97
C SER A 12 -24.25 37.07 8.39
N LYS A 13 -23.76 36.63 9.58
CA LYS A 13 -22.59 35.86 10.11
C LYS A 13 -22.81 35.73 11.67
N PRO A 14 -21.81 35.40 12.54
CA PRO A 14 -21.08 34.15 12.87
C PRO A 14 -21.45 33.55 14.27
N THR A 15 -21.06 32.30 14.56
CA THR A 15 -20.28 31.87 15.77
C THR A 15 -20.18 30.35 15.80
N ASP A 16 -18.94 29.88 15.65
CA ASP A 16 -18.29 28.73 16.29
C ASP A 16 -19.08 27.43 16.53
N THR A 17 -18.79 26.40 15.74
CA THR A 17 -18.31 25.09 16.20
C THR A 17 -17.90 24.27 14.97
N VAL A 18 -16.63 24.40 14.58
CA VAL A 18 -15.98 23.52 13.61
C VAL A 18 -15.56 22.27 14.38
N ALA A 19 -16.38 21.23 14.38
CA ALA A 19 -15.94 19.86 14.63
C ALA A 19 -15.98 19.11 13.30
N SER A 20 -15.05 19.51 12.43
CA SER A 20 -14.65 18.74 11.26
C SER A 20 -13.98 17.47 11.77
N ALA A 21 -14.77 16.41 11.98
CA ALA A 21 -14.25 15.05 11.98
C ALA A 21 -13.95 14.69 10.52
N ASN A 22 -12.93 15.35 9.97
CA ASN A 22 -12.25 14.89 8.78
C ASN A 22 -11.45 13.65 9.20
N SER A 23 -12.16 12.54 9.37
CA SER A 23 -11.50 11.22 9.38
C SER A 23 -10.69 11.18 8.10
N PRO A 24 -9.36 11.02 8.16
CA PRO A 24 -8.60 10.71 6.97
C PRO A 24 -9.13 9.36 6.53
N SER A 25 -10.03 9.37 5.54
CA SER A 25 -10.32 8.22 4.70
C SER A 25 -8.97 7.81 4.15
N THR A 26 -8.35 6.86 4.83
CA THR A 26 -7.13 6.18 4.43
C THR A 26 -7.53 5.48 3.15
N SER A 27 -7.32 6.18 2.03
CA SER A 27 -7.50 5.66 0.69
C SER A 27 -6.85 4.30 0.68
N SER A 28 -7.65 3.28 0.43
CA SER A 28 -7.28 1.88 0.34
C SER A 28 -6.03 1.76 -0.54
N GLN A 29 -4.86 1.78 0.10
CA GLN A 29 -3.63 1.34 -0.51
C GLN A 29 -3.87 -0.13 -0.81
N THR A 30 -3.90 -0.41 -2.11
CA THR A 30 -3.88 -1.72 -2.77
C THR A 30 -3.61 -2.88 -1.82
N ASP A 31 -4.51 -3.86 -1.80
CA ASP A 31 -4.55 -5.08 -0.95
C ASP A 31 -3.34 -6.04 -1.10
N TRP A 32 -2.15 -5.52 -1.40
CA TRP A 32 -0.94 -6.29 -1.53
C TRP A 32 -0.36 -6.64 -0.16
N SER A 33 -0.02 -7.92 0.04
CA SER A 33 0.61 -8.43 1.25
C SER A 33 1.86 -9.25 0.89
N TYR A 34 2.91 -9.11 1.70
CA TYR A 34 4.15 -9.85 1.52
C TYR A 34 3.90 -11.36 1.60
N GLU A 35 3.19 -11.82 2.63
CA GLU A 35 2.97 -13.27 2.84
C GLU A 35 2.13 -13.90 1.72
N THR A 36 1.08 -13.21 1.26
CA THR A 36 0.29 -13.71 0.12
C THR A 36 1.13 -13.78 -1.16
N THR A 37 2.08 -12.86 -1.34
CA THR A 37 2.97 -12.88 -2.50
C THR A 37 4.00 -14.00 -2.39
N VAL A 38 4.51 -14.30 -1.18
CA VAL A 38 5.38 -15.45 -0.92
C VAL A 38 4.65 -16.77 -1.22
N ASP A 39 3.42 -16.94 -0.73
CA ASP A 39 2.60 -18.13 -1.02
C ASP A 39 2.40 -18.36 -2.53
N GLN A 40 2.23 -17.27 -3.30
CA GLN A 40 2.11 -17.33 -4.75
C GLN A 40 3.43 -17.74 -5.41
N ILE A 41 4.56 -17.20 -4.96
CA ILE A 41 5.89 -17.60 -5.45
C ILE A 41 6.15 -19.08 -5.16
N GLU A 42 5.85 -19.56 -3.96
CA GLU A 42 5.99 -20.99 -3.60
C GLU A 42 5.12 -21.90 -4.47
N THR A 43 3.90 -21.46 -4.79
CA THR A 43 3.02 -22.17 -5.71
C THR A 43 3.64 -22.28 -7.11
N ILE A 44 4.19 -21.18 -7.63
CA ILE A 44 4.87 -21.14 -8.93
C ILE A 44 6.08 -22.09 -8.94
N ILE A 45 6.92 -22.04 -7.90
CA ILE A 45 8.08 -22.92 -7.77
C ILE A 45 7.63 -24.38 -7.79
N GLY A 46 6.60 -24.73 -7.01
CA GLY A 46 6.06 -26.08 -6.99
C GLY A 46 5.55 -26.56 -8.36
N GLN A 47 4.93 -25.68 -9.16
CA GLN A 47 4.50 -26.03 -10.52
C GLN A 47 5.68 -26.27 -11.47
N ILE A 48 6.73 -25.45 -11.37
CA ILE A 48 7.95 -25.61 -12.18
C ILE A 48 8.67 -26.91 -11.79
N GLU A 49 8.80 -27.20 -10.50
CA GLU A 49 9.47 -28.40 -9.98
C GLU A 49 8.71 -29.70 -10.29
N ALA A 50 7.38 -29.64 -10.42
CA ALA A 50 6.57 -30.78 -10.85
C ALA A 50 6.92 -31.24 -12.28
N GLY A 51 7.38 -30.32 -13.14
CA GLY A 51 7.80 -30.63 -14.50
C GLY A 51 6.66 -30.91 -15.48
N ASP A 52 5.42 -30.57 -15.10
CA ASP A 52 4.22 -30.77 -15.92
C ASP A 52 3.93 -29.59 -16.87
N LEU A 53 4.66 -28.47 -16.71
CA LEU A 53 4.55 -27.29 -17.56
C LEU A 53 5.34 -27.46 -18.85
N ASP A 54 4.80 -26.95 -19.95
CA ASP A 54 5.59 -26.78 -21.16
C ASP A 54 6.63 -25.66 -20.99
N LEU A 55 7.62 -25.61 -21.88
CA LEU A 55 8.70 -24.65 -21.75
C LEU A 55 8.22 -23.19 -21.83
N VAL A 56 7.16 -22.91 -22.59
CA VAL A 56 6.58 -21.56 -22.72
C VAL A 56 5.91 -21.16 -21.41
N GLU A 57 5.13 -22.07 -20.82
CA GLU A 57 4.49 -21.90 -19.53
C GLU A 57 5.53 -21.71 -18.42
N VAL A 58 6.65 -22.45 -18.44
CA VAL A 58 7.75 -22.23 -17.50
C VAL A 58 8.26 -20.80 -17.57
N PHE A 59 8.47 -20.24 -18.78
CA PHE A 59 8.92 -18.85 -18.93
C PHE A 59 7.90 -17.85 -18.39
N ASP A 60 6.61 -18.06 -18.66
CA ASP A 60 5.54 -17.18 -18.17
C ASP A 60 5.48 -17.19 -16.64
N GLN A 61 5.51 -18.38 -16.03
CA GLN A 61 5.54 -18.54 -14.57
C GLN A 61 6.80 -17.90 -13.96
N PHE A 62 7.96 -18.07 -14.59
CA PHE A 62 9.21 -17.47 -14.12
C PHE A 62 9.14 -15.94 -14.15
N ALA A 63 8.56 -15.35 -15.21
CA ALA A 63 8.40 -13.90 -15.33
C ALA A 63 7.52 -13.33 -14.21
N ILE A 64 6.43 -14.04 -13.87
CA ILE A 64 5.54 -13.67 -12.76
C ILE A 64 6.29 -13.72 -11.43
N ALA A 65 7.00 -14.82 -11.15
CA ALA A 65 7.76 -14.97 -9.90
C ALA A 65 8.84 -13.89 -9.75
N ILE A 66 9.53 -13.51 -10.84
CA ILE A 66 10.53 -12.43 -10.81
C ILE A 66 9.90 -11.08 -10.45
N ASP A 67 8.73 -10.76 -11.00
CA ASP A 67 8.05 -9.51 -10.66
C ASP A 67 7.63 -9.49 -9.18
N GLN A 68 7.05 -10.58 -8.70
CA GLN A 68 6.67 -10.75 -7.29
C GLN A 68 7.88 -10.65 -6.36
N LEU A 69 9.01 -11.29 -6.70
CA LEU A 69 10.25 -11.19 -5.92
C LEU A 69 10.78 -9.76 -5.83
N ARG A 70 10.65 -8.96 -6.89
CA ARG A 70 11.03 -7.53 -6.86
C ARG A 70 10.11 -6.72 -5.96
N GLN A 71 8.82 -7.04 -5.92
CA GLN A 71 7.87 -6.42 -5.00
C GLN A 71 8.24 -6.75 -3.54
N CYS A 72 8.50 -8.03 -3.25
CA CYS A 72 8.99 -8.51 -1.97
C CYS A 72 10.28 -7.79 -1.53
N GLU A 73 11.28 -7.72 -2.41
CA GLU A 73 12.55 -7.05 -2.13
C GLU A 73 12.36 -5.57 -1.81
N THR A 74 11.51 -4.88 -2.57
CA THR A 74 11.19 -3.47 -2.35
C THR A 74 10.54 -3.24 -1.00
N PHE A 75 9.58 -4.08 -0.62
CA PHE A 75 8.95 -4.03 0.68
C PHE A 75 9.94 -4.29 1.82
N LEU A 76 10.77 -5.33 1.72
CA LEU A 76 11.75 -5.67 2.75
C LEU A 76 12.77 -4.55 2.96
N ARG A 77 13.26 -3.92 1.89
CA ARG A 77 14.15 -2.75 1.99
C ARG A 77 13.49 -1.59 2.75
N GLN A 78 12.23 -1.29 2.45
CA GLN A 78 11.50 -0.23 3.16
C GLN A 78 11.33 -0.55 4.65
N ARG A 79 11.01 -1.80 4.99
CA ARG A 79 10.88 -2.23 6.39
C ARG A 79 12.20 -2.22 7.14
N GLN A 80 13.29 -2.61 6.48
CA GLN A 80 14.63 -2.52 7.06
C GLN A 80 14.99 -1.07 7.39
N GLN A 81 14.81 -0.14 6.45
CA GLN A 81 15.06 1.29 6.70
C GLN A 81 14.21 1.84 7.85
N GLN A 82 12.95 1.43 7.95
CA GLN A 82 12.09 1.82 9.08
C GLN A 82 12.63 1.30 10.41
N MET A 83 13.12 0.06 10.44
CA MET A 83 13.71 -0.55 11.63
C MET A 83 15.00 0.17 12.04
N ASP A 84 15.87 0.49 11.08
CA ASP A 84 17.13 1.21 11.35
C ASP A 84 16.85 2.57 12.01
N LEU A 85 15.85 3.33 11.52
CA LEU A 85 15.44 4.60 12.11
C LEU A 85 14.87 4.46 13.53
N LEU A 86 14.19 3.36 13.83
CA LEU A 86 13.67 3.11 15.18
C LEU A 86 14.80 2.77 16.16
N ILE A 87 15.81 2.03 15.69
CA ILE A 87 17.01 1.72 16.47
C ILE A 87 17.80 3.00 16.75
N GLU A 88 18.03 3.85 15.74
CA GLU A 88 18.71 5.13 15.90
C GLU A 88 18.06 5.99 16.98
N LYS A 89 16.73 6.17 16.90
CA LYS A 89 15.97 6.92 17.91
C LYS A 89 16.08 6.34 19.31
N LEU A 90 16.09 5.01 19.42
CA LEU A 90 16.22 4.34 20.71
C LEU A 90 17.61 4.54 21.31
N VAL A 91 18.67 4.50 20.48
CA VAL A 91 20.05 4.75 20.90
C VAL A 91 20.22 6.20 21.35
N ASP A 92 19.72 7.17 20.58
CA ASP A 92 19.76 8.59 20.94
C ASP A 92 19.09 8.87 22.30
N GLU A 93 17.99 8.18 22.60
CA GLU A 93 17.32 8.28 23.90
C GLU A 93 18.22 7.75 25.04
N PHE A 94 18.91 6.63 24.84
CA PHE A 94 19.81 6.05 25.85
C PHE A 94 21.08 6.87 26.09
N GLU A 95 21.66 7.51 25.07
CA GLU A 95 22.86 8.34 25.20
C GLU A 95 22.57 9.73 25.80
N SER A 96 21.30 10.09 25.97
CA SER A 96 20.87 11.37 26.54
C SER A 96 20.80 11.41 28.08
N TYR A 97 21.06 10.28 28.75
CA TYR A 97 21.06 10.11 30.21
C TYR A 97 22.46 9.92 30.81
#